data_AF-A0A957TWY1-F1
#
_entry.id   AF-A0A957TWY1-F1
#
_cell.length_a   1.000
_cell.length_b   1.000
_cell.length_c   1.000
_cell.angle_alpha   90.00
_cell.angle_beta   90.00
_cell.angle_gamma   90.00
#
_symmetry.space_group_name_H-M   'P 1'
#
loop_
_entity.id
_entity.type
_entity.pdbx_description
1 polymer ?
#
loop_
_entity_poly.entity_id
_entity_poly.type
_entity_poly.pdbx_seq_one_letter_code
_entity_poly.pdbx_strand_id
1 'polypeptide(L)'
;MTTDNNDITKRKLILCFDGTWNTPEDYTNVSRLYGLVADLHSGCPEQLKFYDAGVGTSWGSRFTGGAFGKGLDTNILQGYCWLLNTFNPAAASTETTNDAYQEGDELFLFGFSRGAYT
;
A
#
# COMPACT_ATOMS: atom_id res chain seq x y z
N MET A 1 10.99 -19.70 -15.90
CA MET A 1 11.22 -18.66 -14.89
C MET A 1 11.29 -19.36 -13.55
N THR A 2 12.49 -19.52 -13.01
CA THR A 2 12.72 -20.07 -11.67
C THR A 2 12.50 -18.93 -10.69
N THR A 3 11.36 -18.92 -9.99
CA THR A 3 11.20 -18.09 -8.80
C THR A 3 12.18 -18.62 -7.75
N ASP A 4 13.15 -17.81 -7.36
CA ASP A 4 14.03 -18.14 -6.24
C ASP A 4 13.17 -18.38 -5.00
N ASN A 5 13.51 -19.39 -4.20
CA ASN A 5 12.76 -19.74 -2.98
C ASN A 5 12.61 -18.54 -2.02
N ASN A 6 13.48 -17.54 -2.11
CA ASN A 6 13.40 -16.29 -1.35
C ASN A 6 12.20 -15.42 -1.73
N ASP A 7 11.77 -15.41 -3.00
CA ASP A 7 10.64 -14.58 -3.46
C ASP A 7 9.36 -14.98 -2.70
N ILE A 8 9.15 -16.29 -2.45
CA ILE A 8 8.00 -16.83 -1.71
C ILE A 8 7.98 -16.41 -0.22
N THR A 9 9.14 -16.05 0.34
CA THR A 9 9.27 -15.71 1.77
C THR A 9 9.12 -14.22 2.08
N LYS A 10 9.24 -13.35 1.09
CA LYS A 10 9.15 -11.89 1.26
C LYS A 10 7.71 -11.41 1.26
N ARG A 11 7.27 -10.78 2.35
CA ARG A 11 5.95 -10.14 2.36
C ARG A 11 5.97 -8.89 1.49
N LYS A 12 4.87 -8.68 0.76
CA LYS A 12 4.69 -7.54 -0.13
C LYS A 12 3.65 -6.61 0.48
N LEU A 13 4.05 -5.37 0.76
CA LEU A 13 3.20 -4.33 1.30
C LEU A 13 2.81 -3.40 0.15
N ILE A 14 1.52 -3.36 -0.15
CA ILE A 14 0.96 -2.69 -1.32
C ILE A 14 0.08 -1.53 -0.85
N LEU A 15 0.48 -0.31 -1.16
CA LEU A 15 -0.28 0.90 -0.84
C LEU A 15 -0.88 1.47 -2.12
N CYS A 16 -2.20 1.68 -2.11
CA CYS A 16 -2.96 2.18 -3.24
C CYS A 16 -3.63 3.51 -2.87
N PHE A 17 -3.24 4.59 -3.53
CA PHE A 17 -3.74 5.94 -3.31
C PHE A 17 -4.52 6.42 -4.54
N ASP A 18 -5.84 6.48 -4.44
CA ASP A 18 -6.69 6.92 -5.55
C ASP A 18 -6.76 8.45 -5.67
N GLY A 19 -7.11 8.90 -6.87
CA GLY A 19 -7.45 10.28 -7.15
C GLY A 19 -8.70 10.69 -6.40
N THR A 20 -8.81 11.99 -6.16
CA THR A 20 -9.89 12.57 -5.38
C THR A 20 -11.16 12.84 -6.16
N TRP A 21 -12.28 12.90 -5.44
CA TRP A 21 -13.64 12.85 -6.00
C TRP A 21 -13.99 11.51 -6.65
N ASN A 22 -13.08 10.53 -6.57
CA ASN A 22 -13.39 9.15 -6.89
C ASN A 22 -13.90 8.47 -5.64
N THR A 23 -14.94 7.70 -5.80
CA THR A 23 -15.46 6.71 -4.88
C THR A 23 -14.99 5.33 -5.37
N PRO A 24 -14.87 4.31 -4.51
CA PRO A 24 -14.58 2.94 -4.97
C PRO A 24 -15.52 2.45 -6.09
N GLU A 25 -16.73 3.02 -6.16
CA GLU A 25 -17.73 2.78 -7.21
C GLU A 25 -17.36 3.38 -8.58
N ASP A 26 -16.35 4.27 -8.65
CA ASP A 26 -15.86 4.83 -9.91
C ASP A 26 -14.89 3.90 -10.66
N TYR A 27 -14.55 2.74 -10.07
CA TYR A 27 -13.74 1.67 -10.68
C TYR A 27 -12.45 2.16 -11.36
N THR A 28 -11.74 3.07 -10.69
CA THR A 28 -10.43 3.55 -11.13
C THR A 28 -9.45 2.39 -11.30
N ASN A 29 -8.38 2.59 -12.08
CA ASN A 29 -7.35 1.56 -12.21
C ASN A 29 -6.70 1.20 -10.86
N VAL A 30 -6.64 2.15 -9.91
CA VAL A 30 -6.10 1.93 -8.57
C VAL A 30 -7.02 1.04 -7.73
N SER A 31 -8.34 1.33 -7.70
CA SER A 31 -9.33 0.49 -7.00
C SER A 31 -9.40 -0.92 -7.61
N ARG A 32 -9.36 -1.03 -8.94
CA ARG A 32 -9.32 -2.31 -9.65
C ARG A 32 -8.06 -3.10 -9.32
N LEU A 33 -6.90 -2.46 -9.30
CA LEU A 33 -5.64 -3.09 -8.91
C LEU A 33 -5.74 -3.62 -7.47
N TYR A 34 -6.19 -2.80 -6.53
CA TYR A 34 -6.37 -3.18 -5.12
C TYR A 34 -7.27 -4.43 -4.96
N GLY A 35 -8.37 -4.49 -5.71
CA GLY A 35 -9.27 -5.65 -5.71
C GLY A 35 -8.67 -6.92 -6.33
N LEU A 36 -7.65 -6.80 -7.18
CA LEU A 36 -6.95 -7.93 -7.81
C LEU A 36 -5.77 -8.45 -6.99
N VAL A 37 -5.30 -7.70 -5.98
CA VAL A 37 -4.26 -8.17 -5.06
C VAL A 37 -4.80 -9.33 -4.24
N ALA A 38 -4.14 -10.49 -4.34
CA ALA A 38 -4.50 -11.70 -3.62
C ALA A 38 -4.04 -11.64 -2.16
N ASP A 39 -4.90 -12.03 -1.20
CA ASP A 39 -4.57 -11.92 0.23
C ASP A 39 -3.60 -13.01 0.71
N LEU A 40 -3.83 -14.26 0.28
CA LEU A 40 -2.91 -15.38 0.50
C LEU A 40 -3.27 -16.51 -0.48
N HIS A 41 -2.36 -16.88 -1.38
CA HIS A 41 -2.52 -18.06 -2.23
C HIS A 41 -1.35 -19.01 -2.01
N SER A 42 -1.63 -20.31 -2.00
CA SER A 42 -0.62 -21.36 -1.86
C SER A 42 0.39 -21.26 -3.00
N GLY A 43 1.54 -20.64 -2.73
CA GLY A 43 2.61 -20.42 -3.70
C GLY A 43 2.91 -18.95 -4.01
N CYS A 44 2.16 -18.00 -3.45
CA CYS A 44 2.50 -16.58 -3.49
C CYS A 44 2.98 -16.09 -2.12
N PRO A 45 3.86 -15.08 -2.09
CA PRO A 45 4.25 -14.44 -0.84
C PRO A 45 3.05 -13.74 -0.22
N GLU A 46 3.06 -13.56 1.10
CA GLU A 46 2.01 -12.81 1.81
C GLU A 46 1.93 -11.38 1.26
N GLN A 47 0.72 -10.91 0.96
CA GLN A 47 0.47 -9.58 0.39
C GLN A 47 -0.47 -8.81 1.32
N LEU A 48 0.04 -7.76 1.93
CA LEU A 48 -0.72 -6.86 2.80
C LEU A 48 -1.04 -5.59 2.02
N LYS A 49 -2.31 -5.19 1.98
CA LYS A 49 -2.77 -4.10 1.12
C LYS A 49 -3.50 -3.00 1.87
N PHE A 50 -3.17 -1.75 1.53
CA PHE A 50 -3.81 -0.53 2.02
C PHE A 50 -4.44 0.24 0.86
N TYR A 51 -5.63 0.80 1.07
CA TYR A 51 -6.33 1.59 0.07
C TYR A 51 -6.82 2.91 0.66
N ASP A 52 -6.44 4.01 0.01
CA ASP A 52 -6.94 5.35 0.25
C ASP A 52 -7.75 5.80 -0.97
N ALA A 53 -9.03 6.13 -0.78
CA ALA A 53 -9.92 6.56 -1.85
C ALA A 53 -9.72 8.04 -2.26
N GLY A 54 -8.80 8.76 -1.64
CA GLY A 54 -8.63 10.20 -1.81
C GLY A 54 -9.60 11.05 -0.96
N VAL A 55 -9.34 12.36 -0.95
CA VAL A 55 -10.14 13.37 -0.23
C VAL A 55 -11.48 13.60 -0.92
N GLY A 56 -12.59 13.52 -0.17
CA GLY A 56 -13.94 13.91 -0.62
C GLY A 56 -14.99 12.79 -0.73
N THR A 57 -14.68 11.58 -0.26
CA THR A 57 -15.59 10.40 -0.30
C THR A 57 -16.64 10.37 0.82
N SER A 58 -16.65 11.34 1.73
CA SER A 58 -17.73 11.48 2.71
C SER A 58 -18.95 12.16 2.06
N TRP A 59 -20.15 11.60 2.28
CA TRP A 59 -21.43 11.83 1.58
C TRP A 59 -22.02 13.27 1.64
N GLY A 60 -21.21 14.32 1.71
CA GLY A 60 -21.72 15.69 1.84
C GLY A 60 -20.74 16.87 1.63
N SER A 61 -19.46 16.68 1.31
CA SER A 61 -18.50 17.80 1.22
C SER A 61 -17.93 18.03 -0.18
N ARG A 62 -18.81 18.42 -1.13
CA ARG A 62 -18.40 19.09 -2.38
C ARG A 62 -17.97 20.54 -2.10
N PHE A 63 -16.78 20.73 -1.53
CA PHE A 63 -16.16 22.07 -1.46
C PHE A 63 -14.95 22.20 -2.40
N THR A 64 -15.14 23.13 -3.33
CA THR A 64 -14.22 23.62 -4.36
C THR A 64 -12.96 24.25 -3.75
N GLY A 65 -11.78 23.87 -4.26
CA GLY A 65 -10.54 24.67 -4.23
C GLY A 65 -9.75 24.75 -2.91
N GLY A 66 -10.40 24.74 -1.74
CA GLY A 66 -9.73 24.92 -0.43
C GLY A 66 -9.37 23.64 0.31
N ALA A 67 -10.00 22.51 -0.03
CA ALA A 67 -9.73 21.20 0.60
C ALA A 67 -8.47 20.50 0.06
N PHE A 68 -7.85 21.03 -0.99
CA PHE A 68 -6.72 20.38 -1.67
C PHE A 68 -5.50 20.20 -0.75
N GLY A 69 -5.20 21.16 0.12
CA GLY A 69 -4.07 21.07 1.06
C GLY A 69 -4.38 20.37 2.38
N LYS A 70 -5.64 20.42 2.86
CA LYS A 70 -6.04 19.92 4.21
C LYS A 70 -6.39 18.43 4.30
N GLY A 71 -6.62 17.77 3.17
CA GLY A 71 -6.89 16.33 3.17
C GLY A 71 -5.69 15.50 2.71
N LEU A 72 -4.76 16.11 1.98
CA LEU A 72 -3.60 15.41 1.43
C LEU A 72 -2.62 14.98 2.52
N ASP A 73 -2.30 15.89 3.44
CA ASP A 73 -1.51 15.62 4.64
C ASP A 73 -2.10 14.47 5.47
N THR A 74 -3.43 14.44 5.60
CA THR A 74 -4.14 13.37 6.29
C THR A 74 -3.97 12.02 5.60
N ASN A 75 -4.10 11.97 4.27
CA ASN A 75 -3.94 10.73 3.50
C ASN A 75 -2.50 10.20 3.56
N ILE A 76 -1.50 11.10 3.45
CA ILE A 76 -0.08 10.76 3.64
C ILE A 76 0.14 10.18 5.04
N LEU A 77 -0.36 10.86 6.08
CA LEU A 77 -0.24 10.42 7.47
C LEU A 77 -0.89 9.04 7.68
N GLN A 78 -2.06 8.79 7.11
CA GLN A 78 -2.74 7.49 7.23
C GLN A 78 -1.94 6.36 6.57
N GLY A 79 -1.48 6.57 5.33
CA GLY A 79 -0.63 5.58 4.64
C GLY A 79 0.68 5.34 5.40
N TYR A 80 1.29 6.40 5.93
CA TYR A 80 2.51 6.30 6.72
C TYR A 80 2.29 5.58 8.06
N CYS A 81 1.20 5.88 8.78
CA CYS A 81 0.84 5.17 10.01
C CYS A 81 0.58 3.69 9.74
N TRP A 82 -0.12 3.34 8.65
CA TRP A 82 -0.32 1.95 8.27
C TRP A 82 1.04 1.26 8.01
N LEU A 83 1.93 1.92 7.27
CA LEU A 83 3.26 1.42 6.98
C LEU A 83 4.07 1.16 8.25
N LEU A 84 4.13 2.13 9.17
CA LEU A 84 4.86 1.99 10.44
C LEU A 84 4.36 0.83 11.30
N ASN A 85 3.06 0.55 11.26
CA ASN A 85 2.48 -0.55 12.04
C ASN A 85 2.62 -1.92 11.37
N THR A 86 3.05 -1.98 10.10
CA THR A 86 3.03 -3.21 9.29
C THR A 86 4.42 -3.64 8.82
N PHE A 87 5.30 -2.67 8.54
CA PHE A 87 6.60 -2.88 7.90
C PHE A 87 7.60 -3.58 8.82
N ASN A 88 8.19 -4.66 8.30
CA ASN A 88 9.30 -5.38 8.90
C ASN A 88 10.60 -5.09 8.11
N PRO A 89 11.57 -4.36 8.68
CA PRO A 89 12.82 -4.06 8.00
C PRO A 89 13.70 -5.32 7.86
N ALA A 90 14.55 -5.33 6.84
CA ALA A 90 15.60 -6.34 6.72
C ALA A 90 16.57 -6.15 7.90
N ALA A 91 16.71 -7.18 8.74
CA ALA A 91 17.66 -7.17 9.83
C ALA A 91 18.85 -8.08 9.48
N ALA A 92 20.07 -7.57 9.68
CA ALA A 92 21.24 -8.44 9.71
C ALA A 92 21.07 -9.42 10.87
N SER A 93 21.31 -10.71 10.62
CA SER A 93 21.33 -11.76 11.64
C SER A 93 22.31 -11.37 12.76
N THR A 94 21.80 -10.75 13.81
CA THR A 94 22.57 -10.53 15.03
C THR A 94 22.55 -11.85 15.79
N GLU A 95 23.63 -12.62 15.60
CA GLU A 95 24.14 -13.73 16.43
C GLU A 95 24.28 -15.09 15.72
N THR A 96 25.55 -15.43 15.46
CA THR A 96 26.30 -16.70 15.65
C THR A 96 25.58 -18.06 15.53
N THR A 97 24.46 -18.12 14.84
CA THR A 97 23.78 -19.35 14.45
C THR A 97 23.57 -19.29 12.94
N ASN A 98 23.53 -20.43 12.26
CA ASN A 98 23.40 -20.55 10.79
C ASN A 98 22.03 -20.04 10.25
N ASP A 99 21.41 -19.07 10.93
CA ASP A 99 20.07 -18.62 10.64
C ASP A 99 20.10 -17.62 9.48
N ALA A 100 19.33 -17.96 8.45
CA ALA A 100 19.26 -17.27 7.18
C ALA A 100 18.99 -15.76 7.38
N TYR A 101 19.66 -14.95 6.56
CA TYR A 101 19.37 -13.53 6.40
C TYR A 101 17.85 -13.31 6.23
N GLN A 102 17.22 -12.60 7.18
CA GLN A 102 15.81 -12.22 7.04
C GLN A 102 15.73 -11.07 6.06
N GLU A 103 15.32 -11.37 4.83
CA GLU A 103 15.02 -10.35 3.85
C GLU A 103 13.75 -9.60 4.31
N GLY A 104 13.84 -8.26 4.40
CA GLY A 104 12.72 -7.41 4.84
C GLY A 104 11.58 -7.33 3.84
N ASP A 105 10.50 -6.67 4.26
CA ASP A 105 9.30 -6.48 3.44
C ASP A 105 9.60 -5.65 2.18
N GLU A 106 8.90 -5.98 1.08
CA GLU A 106 8.94 -5.20 -0.16
C GLU A 106 7.78 -4.21 -0.23
N LEU A 107 8.06 -2.98 -0.69
CA LEU A 107 7.08 -1.90 -0.76
C LEU A 107 6.67 -1.60 -2.21
N PHE A 108 5.37 -1.56 -2.44
CA PHE A 108 4.77 -1.21 -3.72
C PHE A 108 3.77 -0.08 -3.51
N LEU A 109 4.00 1.06 -4.17
CA LEU A 109 3.13 2.24 -4.08
C LEU A 109 2.49 2.48 -5.44
N PHE A 110 1.17 2.57 -5.45
CA PHE A 110 0.38 2.87 -6.64
C PHE A 110 -0.46 4.10 -6.38
N GLY A 111 -0.37 5.08 -7.27
CA GLY A 111 -1.16 6.29 -7.15
C GLY A 111 -1.64 6.80 -8.49
N PHE A 112 -2.81 7.45 -8.51
CA PHE A 112 -3.35 8.11 -9.69
C PHE A 112 -3.72 9.57 -9.42
N SER A 113 -3.39 10.46 -10.35
CA SER A 113 -3.66 11.90 -10.25
C SER A 113 -3.16 12.46 -8.91
N ARG A 114 -4.04 13.00 -8.05
CA ARG A 114 -3.67 13.47 -6.72
C ARG A 114 -3.13 12.36 -5.82
N GLY A 115 -3.64 11.14 -5.95
CA GLY A 115 -3.13 9.99 -5.21
C GLY A 115 -1.71 9.59 -5.61
N ALA A 116 -1.24 9.97 -6.81
CA ALA A 116 0.17 9.79 -7.19
C ALA A 116 1.11 10.78 -6.50
N TYR A 117 0.56 11.87 -5.93
CA TYR A 117 1.33 12.84 -5.15
C TYR A 117 1.39 12.47 -3.65
N THR A 118 0.37 11.76 -3.15
CA THR A 118 0.32 11.21 -1.79
C THR A 118 1.43 10.17 -1.58
#